data_AF-A0A498NTD2-F1
#
_entry.id   AF-A0A498NTD2-F1
#
_cell.length_a   1.000
_cell.length_b   1.000
_cell.length_c   1.000
_cell.angle_alpha   90.00
_cell.angle_beta   90.00
_cell.angle_gamma   90.00
#
_symmetry.space_group_name_H-M   'P 1'
#
loop_
_entity.id
_entity.type
_entity.pdbx_description
1 polymer ?
#
loop_
_entity_poly.entity_id
_entity_poly.type
_entity_poly.pdbx_seq_one_letter_code
_entity_poly.pdbx_strand_id
1 'polypeptide(L)'
;MGDALMAEFGKAAPFLRKSEKERLEAQTRAFDIKTECFVVDEKVEFVKGQIVSKDGGKVTVKTEDGRTLTVKDGDVHPQNPPKFDKIEDMAMLTFLHEPAVLFNLKERYAAWMIYTYSGLFCVTVNPYKWLPVYDSEVVAAYRGKKRSEAPPHIFSISDNAYQYMLTDRENQSILITGESGAGKTVNTKRVIQYFASIAAAGGATGKKDSNKGTLEDQIIQANPALEAFGNAKTPACLVP
;
A
#
# COMPACT_ATOMS: atom_id res chain seq x y z
N MET A 1 9.19 5.95 20.22
CA MET A 1 8.19 7.06 20.12
C MET A 1 7.12 6.72 19.08
N GLY A 2 7.46 5.92 18.08
CA GLY A 2 6.58 5.41 17.04
C GLY A 2 5.54 4.38 17.51
N ASP A 3 5.84 3.53 18.49
CA ASP A 3 4.86 2.53 18.97
C ASP A 3 3.68 3.19 19.70
N ALA A 4 3.91 4.31 20.38
CA ALA A 4 2.86 5.09 21.03
C ALA A 4 1.87 5.71 20.03
N LEU A 5 2.37 6.19 18.87
CA LEU A 5 1.54 6.69 17.78
C LEU A 5 0.69 5.58 17.14
N MET A 6 1.17 4.33 17.20
CA MET A 6 0.45 3.19 16.63
C MET A 6 -0.67 2.69 17.54
N ALA A 7 -0.69 3.06 18.82
CA ALA A 7 -1.73 2.65 19.77
C ALA A 7 -3.14 3.09 19.35
N GLU A 8 -3.26 4.25 18.69
CA GLU A 8 -4.53 4.79 18.18
C GLU A 8 -5.17 3.92 17.08
N PHE A 9 -4.37 3.08 16.41
CA PHE A 9 -4.86 2.16 15.38
C PHE A 9 -5.28 0.80 15.94
N GLY A 10 -5.12 0.57 17.26
CA GLY A 10 -5.59 -0.64 17.93
C GLY A 10 -5.17 -1.93 17.23
N LYS A 11 -6.15 -2.76 16.85
CA LYS A 11 -5.95 -4.05 16.17
C LYS A 11 -5.40 -3.92 14.75
N ALA A 12 -5.53 -2.75 14.13
CA ALA A 12 -5.04 -2.48 12.77
C ALA A 12 -3.54 -2.17 12.74
N ALA A 13 -2.94 -1.77 13.86
CA ALA A 13 -1.55 -1.33 13.92
C ALA A 13 -0.55 -2.28 13.22
N PRO A 14 -0.57 -3.61 13.48
CA PRO A 14 0.41 -4.54 12.87
C PRO A 14 0.29 -4.68 11.34
N PHE A 15 -0.86 -4.27 10.77
CA PHE A 15 -1.17 -4.30 9.35
C PHE A 15 -0.86 -2.96 8.66
N LEU A 16 -0.62 -1.89 9.43
CA LEU A 16 -0.28 -0.56 8.92
C LEU A 16 1.23 -0.29 9.03
N ARG A 17 1.82 -0.61 10.18
CA ARG A 17 3.24 -0.41 10.48
C ARG A 17 3.74 -1.47 11.47
N LYS A 18 4.94 -2.00 11.22
CA LYS A 18 5.61 -2.91 12.17
C LYS A 18 6.12 -2.18 13.40
N SER A 19 6.25 -2.92 14.49
CA SER A 19 6.76 -2.38 15.75
C SER A 19 8.16 -1.77 15.56
N GLU A 20 8.51 -0.78 16.39
CA GLU A 20 9.86 -0.18 16.37
C GLU A 20 10.94 -1.25 16.53
N LYS A 21 10.69 -2.29 17.34
CA LYS A 21 11.60 -3.43 17.53
C LYS A 21 11.85 -4.21 16.24
N GLU A 22 10.80 -4.68 15.57
CA GLU A 22 10.94 -5.44 14.31
C GLU A 22 11.63 -4.61 13.22
N ARG A 23 11.32 -3.30 13.17
CA ARG A 23 11.98 -2.38 12.24
C ARG A 23 13.47 -2.24 12.54
N LEU A 24 13.84 -2.08 13.81
CA LEU A 24 15.24 -1.95 14.20
C LEU A 24 16.03 -3.24 13.89
N GLU A 25 15.44 -4.40 14.16
CA GLU A 25 16.05 -5.70 13.83
C GLU A 25 16.25 -5.84 12.32
N ALA A 26 15.26 -5.46 11.50
CA ALA A 26 15.39 -5.51 10.04
C ALA A 26 16.42 -4.52 9.49
N GLN A 27 16.50 -3.32 10.07
CA GLN A 27 17.43 -2.26 9.64
C GLN A 27 18.88 -2.51 10.05
N THR A 28 19.12 -3.29 11.10
CA THR A 28 20.46 -3.61 11.63
C THR A 28 21.05 -4.90 11.06
N ARG A 29 20.34 -5.58 10.13
CA ARG A 29 20.87 -6.78 9.46
C ARG A 29 22.18 -6.46 8.73
N ALA A 30 23.11 -7.42 8.74
CA ALA A 30 24.34 -7.32 7.98
C ALA A 30 24.00 -7.17 6.48
N PHE A 31 24.62 -6.20 5.83
CA PHE A 31 24.38 -5.90 4.42
C PHE A 31 25.65 -5.33 3.80
N ASP A 32 26.06 -5.92 2.68
CA ASP A 32 27.15 -5.39 1.87
C ASP A 32 26.60 -4.95 0.50
N ILE A 33 26.66 -3.64 0.27
CA ILE A 33 26.17 -2.98 -0.93
C ILE A 33 26.92 -3.42 -2.20
N LYS A 34 28.13 -3.97 -2.06
CA LYS A 34 28.94 -4.43 -3.20
C LYS A 34 28.61 -5.86 -3.61
N THR A 35 28.08 -6.67 -2.69
CA THR A 35 27.78 -8.07 -2.95
C THR A 35 26.30 -8.32 -3.14
N GLU A 36 25.42 -7.64 -2.41
CA GLU A 36 23.97 -7.88 -2.51
C GLU A 36 23.34 -7.20 -3.73
N CYS A 37 22.77 -8.00 -4.61
CA CYS A 37 22.16 -7.54 -5.85
C CYS A 37 20.81 -8.24 -6.12
N PHE A 38 20.06 -7.67 -7.05
CA PHE A 38 18.98 -8.33 -7.77
C PHE A 38 19.49 -8.75 -9.14
N VAL A 39 19.06 -9.91 -9.61
CA VAL A 39 19.37 -10.43 -10.95
C VAL A 39 18.11 -10.86 -11.66
N VAL A 40 18.12 -10.71 -12.98
CA VAL A 40 17.03 -11.16 -13.85
C VAL A 40 16.96 -12.70 -13.84
N ASP A 41 15.75 -13.24 -13.68
CA ASP A 41 15.47 -14.68 -13.74
C ASP A 41 14.38 -14.94 -14.79
N GLU A 42 14.55 -15.98 -15.60
CA GLU A 42 13.62 -16.30 -16.70
C GLU A 42 12.21 -16.70 -16.22
N LYS A 43 12.08 -17.22 -14.99
CA LYS A 43 10.81 -17.75 -14.47
C LYS A 43 10.10 -16.77 -13.55
N VAL A 44 10.84 -16.06 -12.71
CA VAL A 44 10.27 -15.16 -11.69
C VAL A 44 10.67 -13.69 -11.87
N GLU A 45 11.22 -13.37 -13.04
CA GLU A 45 11.60 -12.03 -13.52
C GLU A 45 12.78 -11.43 -12.76
N PHE A 46 12.73 -11.35 -11.42
CA PHE A 46 13.82 -10.88 -10.57
C PHE A 46 13.99 -11.73 -9.31
N VAL A 47 15.25 -12.03 -8.96
CA VAL A 47 15.62 -12.71 -7.70
C VAL A 47 16.72 -11.97 -6.96
N LYS A 48 16.75 -12.12 -5.64
CA LYS A 48 17.86 -11.67 -4.81
C LYS A 48 19.04 -12.62 -4.92
N GLY A 49 20.25 -12.07 -4.86
CA GLY A 49 21.46 -12.85 -4.80
C GLY A 49 22.66 -12.09 -4.26
N GLN A 50 23.76 -12.82 -4.12
CA GLN A 50 25.06 -12.32 -3.71
C GLN A 50 26.08 -12.57 -4.80
N ILE A 51 26.82 -11.52 -5.19
CA ILE A 51 27.89 -11.58 -6.17
C ILE A 51 29.05 -12.38 -5.60
N VAL A 52 29.48 -13.42 -6.34
CA VAL A 52 30.61 -14.29 -5.99
C VAL A 52 31.86 -13.91 -6.78
N SER A 53 31.72 -13.70 -8.10
CA SER A 53 32.83 -13.27 -8.96
C SER A 53 32.36 -12.32 -10.07
N LYS A 54 33.29 -11.53 -10.59
CA LYS A 54 33.11 -10.67 -11.75
C LYS A 54 34.24 -10.93 -12.74
N ASP A 55 33.92 -11.52 -13.89
CA ASP A 55 34.90 -11.95 -14.89
C ASP A 55 34.45 -11.50 -16.29
N GLY A 56 35.25 -10.64 -16.94
CA GLY A 56 35.08 -10.31 -18.36
C GLY A 56 33.70 -9.77 -18.77
N GLY A 57 33.06 -8.95 -17.92
CA GLY A 57 31.72 -8.38 -18.18
C GLY A 57 30.54 -9.29 -17.83
N LYS A 58 30.81 -10.45 -17.23
CA LYS A 58 29.82 -11.36 -16.64
C LYS A 58 29.97 -11.36 -15.12
N VAL A 59 28.85 -11.53 -14.44
CA VAL A 59 28.77 -11.57 -12.98
C VAL A 59 28.18 -12.91 -12.57
N THR A 60 28.91 -13.63 -11.72
CA THR A 60 28.43 -14.87 -11.12
C THR A 60 27.75 -14.53 -9.80
N VAL A 61 26.46 -14.82 -9.70
CA VAL A 61 25.62 -14.50 -8.54
C VAL A 61 25.06 -15.79 -7.95
N LYS A 62 25.20 -15.95 -6.64
CA LYS A 62 24.52 -16.98 -5.86
C LYS A 62 23.16 -16.45 -5.42
N THR A 63 22.09 -17.01 -5.98
CA THR A 63 20.71 -16.64 -5.65
C THR A 63 20.33 -17.11 -4.24
N GLU A 64 19.32 -16.48 -3.65
CA GLU A 64 18.76 -16.88 -2.35
C GLU A 64 18.21 -18.33 -2.37
N ASP A 65 17.76 -18.80 -3.55
CA ASP A 65 17.32 -20.18 -3.80
C ASP A 65 18.47 -21.21 -3.81
N GLY A 66 19.73 -20.77 -3.60
CA GLY A 66 20.92 -21.62 -3.62
C GLY A 66 21.46 -21.95 -5.01
N ARG A 67 20.84 -21.44 -6.09
CA ARG A 67 21.32 -21.61 -7.47
C ARG A 67 22.41 -20.59 -7.78
N THR A 68 23.36 -20.97 -8.63
CA THR A 68 24.38 -20.05 -9.16
C THR A 68 24.01 -19.66 -10.58
N LEU A 69 23.87 -18.36 -10.84
CA LEU A 69 23.57 -17.80 -12.15
C LEU A 69 24.75 -16.96 -12.63
N THR A 70 25.06 -17.04 -13.92
CA THR A 70 26.04 -16.16 -14.56
C THR A 70 25.28 -15.25 -15.54
N VAL A 71 25.17 -13.98 -15.18
CA VAL A 71 24.43 -12.96 -15.93
C VAL A 71 25.38 -11.88 -16.45
N LYS A 72 24.92 -11.02 -17.36
CA LYS A 72 25.70 -9.86 -17.79
C LYS A 72 25.68 -8.81 -16.69
N ASP A 73 26.73 -7.98 -16.59
CA ASP A 73 26.80 -6.93 -15.56
C ASP A 73 25.64 -5.92 -15.65
N GLY A 74 25.06 -5.70 -16.84
CA GLY A 74 23.87 -4.86 -17.04
C GLY A 74 22.56 -5.44 -16.49
N ASP A 75 22.49 -6.76 -16.28
CA ASP A 75 21.32 -7.46 -15.74
C ASP A 75 21.41 -7.62 -14.20
N VAL A 76 22.38 -6.93 -13.58
CA VAL A 76 22.62 -6.92 -12.14
C VAL A 76 22.24 -5.54 -11.58
N HIS A 77 21.24 -5.51 -10.71
CA HIS A 77 20.79 -4.28 -10.07
C HIS A 77 21.19 -4.25 -8.59
N PRO A 78 21.69 -3.12 -8.05
CA PRO A 78 22.09 -3.05 -6.64
C PRO A 78 20.88 -3.14 -5.71
N GLN A 79 21.03 -3.81 -4.56
CA GLN A 79 20.00 -3.77 -3.52
C GLN A 79 20.06 -2.45 -2.72
N ASN A 80 18.89 -2.01 -2.24
CA ASN A 80 18.84 -0.90 -1.30
C ASN A 80 19.31 -1.35 0.10
N PRO A 81 20.04 -0.50 0.84
CA PRO A 81 20.46 -0.83 2.20
C PRO A 81 19.27 -1.15 3.12
N PRO A 82 19.46 -1.96 4.19
CA PRO A 82 18.36 -2.45 5.03
C PRO A 82 17.62 -1.35 5.77
N LYS A 83 18.20 -0.15 5.88
CA LYS A 83 17.50 1.05 6.37
C LYS A 83 16.19 1.34 5.61
N PHE A 84 16.10 0.88 4.36
CA PHE A 84 14.94 1.02 3.48
C PHE A 84 14.02 -0.21 3.47
N ASP A 85 14.25 -1.19 4.35
CA ASP A 85 13.38 -2.36 4.47
C ASP A 85 11.93 -1.92 4.76
N LYS A 86 11.00 -2.41 3.93
CA LYS A 86 9.56 -2.14 4.01
C LYS A 86 9.22 -0.65 4.12
N ILE A 87 9.91 0.20 3.35
CA ILE A 87 9.68 1.65 3.39
C ILE A 87 8.23 2.01 3.03
N GLU A 88 7.71 3.03 3.69
CA GLU A 88 6.34 3.52 3.49
C GLU A 88 6.17 4.30 2.20
N ASP A 89 7.21 5.01 1.74
CA ASP A 89 7.25 5.74 0.48
C ASP A 89 8.45 5.29 -0.36
N MET A 90 8.18 4.60 -1.46
CA MET A 90 9.20 4.07 -2.36
C MET A 90 9.97 5.17 -3.10
N ALA A 91 9.43 6.39 -3.18
CA ALA A 91 10.16 7.52 -3.77
C ALA A 91 11.40 7.92 -2.93
N MET A 92 11.51 7.44 -1.68
CA MET A 92 12.67 7.68 -0.83
C MET A 92 13.79 6.64 -0.99
N LEU A 93 13.62 5.63 -1.86
CA LEU A 93 14.65 4.64 -2.15
C LEU A 93 15.87 5.30 -2.82
N THR A 94 17.08 4.82 -2.48
CA THR A 94 18.31 5.30 -3.14
C THR A 94 18.41 4.78 -4.57
N PHE A 95 18.15 3.49 -4.75
CA PHE A 95 18.07 2.85 -6.06
C PHE A 95 16.60 2.60 -6.39
N LEU A 96 16.05 3.41 -7.28
CA LEU A 96 14.67 3.30 -7.75
C LEU A 96 14.64 2.66 -9.13
N HIS A 97 14.76 1.34 -9.15
CA HIS A 97 14.62 0.47 -10.33
C HIS A 97 13.49 -0.55 -10.09
N GLU A 98 13.10 -1.24 -11.16
CA GLU A 98 11.97 -2.20 -11.13
C GLU A 98 12.07 -3.25 -10.01
N PRO A 99 13.21 -3.96 -9.80
CA PRO A 99 13.28 -4.95 -8.73
C PRO A 99 13.18 -4.33 -7.34
N ALA A 100 13.72 -3.11 -7.11
CA ALA A 100 13.59 -2.46 -5.80
C ALA A 100 12.12 -2.19 -5.42
N VAL A 101 11.32 -1.72 -6.39
CA VAL A 101 9.88 -1.47 -6.19
C VAL A 101 9.15 -2.79 -5.95
N LEU A 102 9.41 -3.80 -6.80
CA LEU A 102 8.79 -5.12 -6.70
C LEU A 102 9.04 -5.78 -5.34
N PHE A 103 10.30 -5.82 -4.89
CA PHE A 103 10.66 -6.46 -3.63
C PHE A 103 10.14 -5.71 -2.41
N ASN A 104 10.09 -4.37 -2.44
CA ASN A 104 9.48 -3.61 -1.34
C ASN A 104 7.99 -3.93 -1.21
N LEU A 105 7.25 -3.95 -2.32
CA LEU A 105 5.83 -4.33 -2.33
C LEU A 105 5.64 -5.77 -1.85
N LYS A 106 6.47 -6.71 -2.34
CA LYS A 106 6.43 -8.13 -1.97
C LYS A 106 6.66 -8.34 -0.47
N GLU A 107 7.67 -7.69 0.10
CA GLU A 107 8.00 -7.81 1.53
C GLU A 107 6.97 -7.16 2.45
N ARG A 108 6.43 -6.00 2.05
CA ARG A 108 5.33 -5.36 2.78
C ARG A 108 4.07 -6.21 2.74
N TYR A 109 3.74 -6.77 1.58
CA TYR A 109 2.60 -7.66 1.40
C TYR A 109 2.74 -8.96 2.21
N ALA A 110 3.93 -9.58 2.22
CA ALA A 110 4.22 -10.77 3.05
C ALA A 110 4.04 -10.48 4.56
N ALA A 111 4.25 -9.23 4.95
CA ALA A 111 4.02 -8.73 6.30
C ALA A 111 2.59 -8.23 6.56
N TRP A 112 1.65 -8.46 5.62
CA TRP A 112 0.25 -8.02 5.62
C TRP A 112 0.03 -6.50 5.59
N MET A 113 1.02 -5.74 5.12
CA MET A 113 0.90 -4.30 4.88
C MET A 113 0.58 -4.07 3.40
N ILE A 114 -0.71 -3.84 3.11
CA ILE A 114 -1.21 -3.78 1.72
C ILE A 114 -1.06 -2.41 1.05
N TYR A 115 -0.86 -1.37 1.84
CA TYR A 115 -0.73 0.01 1.36
C TYR A 115 0.73 0.45 1.40
N THR A 116 1.18 1.07 0.30
CA THR A 116 2.53 1.64 0.17
C THR A 116 2.45 2.88 -0.70
N TYR A 117 3.12 3.97 -0.32
CA TYR A 117 3.25 5.14 -1.16
C TYR A 117 4.36 4.98 -2.20
N SER A 118 4.17 5.65 -3.33
CA SER A 118 5.18 5.82 -4.36
C SER A 118 5.08 7.26 -4.86
N GLY A 119 5.71 8.19 -4.15
CA GLY A 119 5.61 9.61 -4.44
C GLY A 119 4.19 10.11 -4.23
N LEU A 120 3.45 10.42 -5.29
CA LEU A 120 2.05 10.84 -5.22
C LEU A 120 1.06 9.67 -5.20
N PHE A 121 1.49 8.48 -5.62
CA PHE A 121 0.61 7.32 -5.74
C PHE A 121 0.45 6.59 -4.41
N CYS A 122 -0.75 6.08 -4.15
CA CYS A 122 -1.01 5.10 -3.10
C CYS A 122 -1.23 3.73 -3.76
N VAL A 123 -0.21 2.88 -3.68
CA VAL A 123 -0.26 1.51 -4.20
C VAL A 123 -1.00 0.63 -3.20
N THR A 124 -1.98 -0.11 -3.70
CA THR A 124 -2.78 -1.05 -2.90
C THR A 124 -2.68 -2.45 -3.50
N VAL A 125 -2.29 -3.43 -2.69
CA VAL A 125 -2.26 -4.85 -3.09
C VAL A 125 -3.46 -5.57 -2.48
N ASN A 126 -4.21 -6.32 -3.27
CA ASN A 126 -5.40 -7.03 -2.78
C ASN A 126 -4.99 -8.13 -1.76
N PRO A 127 -5.42 -8.07 -0.49
CA PRO A 127 -5.06 -9.06 0.53
C PRO A 127 -5.71 -10.43 0.37
N TYR A 128 -6.79 -10.54 -0.43
CA TYR A 128 -7.66 -11.73 -0.49
C TYR A 128 -8.14 -12.23 0.88
N LYS A 129 -8.06 -11.38 1.90
CA LYS A 129 -8.36 -11.67 3.30
C LYS A 129 -8.97 -10.43 3.95
N TRP A 130 -9.89 -10.65 4.87
CA TRP A 130 -10.43 -9.57 5.68
C TRP A 130 -9.37 -9.05 6.66
N LEU A 131 -9.16 -7.74 6.68
CA LEU A 131 -8.23 -7.05 7.57
C LEU A 131 -8.98 -5.99 8.39
N PRO A 132 -8.65 -5.80 9.69
CA PRO A 132 -9.30 -4.82 10.57
C PRO A 132 -8.89 -3.36 10.29
N VAL A 133 -8.32 -3.06 9.12
CA VAL A 133 -7.81 -1.72 8.74
C VAL A 133 -8.92 -0.75 8.32
N TYR A 134 -10.15 -1.22 8.20
CA TYR A 134 -11.32 -0.41 7.79
C TYR A 134 -12.28 -0.13 8.95
N ASP A 135 -11.92 -0.48 10.18
CA ASP A 135 -12.76 -0.27 11.35
C ASP A 135 -12.90 1.22 11.68
N SER A 136 -13.97 1.59 12.38
CA SER A 136 -14.26 2.98 12.73
C SER A 136 -13.16 3.64 13.58
N GLU A 137 -12.45 2.86 14.39
CA GLU A 137 -11.27 3.32 15.15
C GLU A 137 -10.18 3.85 14.22
N VAL A 138 -9.92 3.16 13.10
CA VAL A 138 -8.93 3.57 12.10
C VAL A 138 -9.39 4.82 11.37
N VAL A 139 -10.68 4.93 11.04
CA VAL A 139 -11.25 6.15 10.44
C VAL A 139 -11.01 7.36 11.35
N ALA A 140 -11.29 7.23 12.64
CA ALA A 140 -11.04 8.29 13.62
C ALA A 140 -9.54 8.62 13.75
N ALA A 141 -8.67 7.61 13.73
CA ALA A 141 -7.23 7.78 13.84
C ALA A 141 -6.59 8.45 12.61
N TYR A 142 -7.18 8.35 11.42
CA TYR A 142 -6.69 9.04 10.21
C TYR A 142 -7.26 10.45 10.02
N ARG A 143 -8.34 10.79 10.72
CA ARG A 143 -9.00 12.08 10.60
C ARG A 143 -8.06 13.22 11.01
N GLY A 144 -7.90 14.22 10.15
CA GLY A 144 -7.13 15.40 10.48
C GLY A 144 -5.62 15.27 10.24
N LYS A 145 -5.13 14.08 9.90
CA LYS A 145 -3.69 13.80 9.84
C LYS A 145 -3.09 14.02 8.46
N LYS A 146 -1.91 14.62 8.45
CA LYS A 146 -1.11 14.74 7.22
C LYS A 146 -0.56 13.38 6.82
N ARG A 147 -0.27 13.21 5.53
CA ARG A 147 0.34 11.97 4.99
C ARG A 147 1.60 11.51 5.71
N SER A 148 2.42 12.44 6.23
CA SER A 148 3.65 12.12 6.97
C SER A 148 3.42 11.65 8.41
N GLU A 149 2.25 11.92 8.97
CA GLU A 149 1.94 11.67 10.39
C GLU A 149 1.31 10.28 10.61
N ALA A 150 0.81 9.66 9.55
CA ALA A 150 0.16 8.36 9.60
C ALA A 150 0.77 7.38 8.57
N PRO A 151 0.72 6.06 8.82
CA PRO A 151 1.20 5.06 7.86
C PRO A 151 0.39 5.10 6.55
N PRO A 152 0.91 4.52 5.46
CA PRO A 152 0.20 4.48 4.19
C PRO A 152 -1.19 3.86 4.30
N HIS A 153 -2.21 4.60 3.85
CA HIS A 153 -3.58 4.12 3.83
C HIS A 153 -4.45 4.93 2.86
N ILE A 154 -5.52 4.32 2.34
CA ILE A 154 -6.49 4.98 1.47
C ILE A 154 -7.27 6.11 2.18
N PHE A 155 -7.46 5.98 3.50
CA PHE A 155 -8.08 7.03 4.31
C PHE A 155 -7.22 8.28 4.41
N SER A 156 -5.88 8.15 4.41
CA SER A 156 -5.02 9.34 4.33
C SER A 156 -5.23 10.08 3.01
N ILE A 157 -5.36 9.39 1.87
CA ILE A 157 -5.66 10.04 0.58
C ILE A 157 -7.02 10.73 0.62
N SER A 158 -8.03 10.07 1.18
CA SER A 158 -9.39 10.60 1.28
C SER A 158 -9.46 11.82 2.21
N ASP A 159 -8.80 11.76 3.38
CA ASP A 159 -8.77 12.85 4.35
C ASP A 159 -7.99 14.05 3.84
N ASN A 160 -6.82 13.83 3.24
CA ASN A 160 -6.02 14.92 2.68
C ASN A 160 -6.78 15.59 1.52
N ALA A 161 -7.48 14.83 0.65
CA ALA A 161 -8.36 15.42 -0.36
C ALA A 161 -9.49 16.25 0.27
N TYR A 162 -10.14 15.77 1.34
CA TYR A 162 -11.16 16.56 2.03
C TYR A 162 -10.59 17.84 2.64
N GLN A 163 -9.42 17.77 3.27
CA GLN A 163 -8.74 18.92 3.85
C GLN A 163 -8.35 19.95 2.78
N TYR A 164 -7.72 19.51 1.68
CA TYR A 164 -7.35 20.41 0.57
C TYR A 164 -8.58 21.06 -0.05
N MET A 165 -9.68 20.34 -0.20
CA MET A 165 -10.95 20.93 -0.65
C MET A 165 -11.43 22.06 0.27
N LEU A 166 -11.33 21.91 1.60
CA LEU A 166 -11.75 22.93 2.56
C LEU A 166 -10.77 24.11 2.65
N THR A 167 -9.47 23.84 2.60
CA THR A 167 -8.41 24.86 2.73
C THR A 167 -8.25 25.66 1.46
N ASP A 168 -8.08 25.00 0.32
CA ASP A 168 -7.77 25.63 -0.97
C ASP A 168 -9.04 26.07 -1.71
N ARG A 169 -10.21 25.56 -1.29
CA ARG A 169 -11.52 25.80 -1.93
C ARG A 169 -11.56 25.39 -3.40
N GLU A 170 -10.77 24.38 -3.75
CA GLU A 170 -10.71 23.79 -5.09
C GLU A 170 -11.29 22.38 -5.12
N ASN A 171 -11.89 22.02 -6.25
CA ASN A 171 -12.44 20.68 -6.46
C ASN A 171 -11.32 19.65 -6.50
N GLN A 172 -11.50 18.56 -5.75
CA GLN A 172 -10.53 17.47 -5.67
C GLN A 172 -11.02 16.24 -6.44
N SER A 173 -10.09 15.43 -6.93
CA SER A 173 -10.39 14.17 -7.60
C SER A 173 -9.49 13.05 -7.09
N ILE A 174 -10.05 11.84 -6.97
CA ILE A 174 -9.31 10.62 -6.61
C ILE A 174 -9.45 9.65 -7.78
N LEU A 175 -8.34 9.35 -8.44
CA LEU A 175 -8.28 8.41 -9.55
C LEU A 175 -7.85 7.02 -9.06
N ILE A 176 -8.71 6.02 -9.21
CA ILE A 176 -8.43 4.64 -8.82
C ILE A 176 -8.27 3.78 -10.08
N THR A 177 -7.04 3.37 -10.38
CA THR A 177 -6.69 2.55 -11.55
C THR A 177 -6.22 1.16 -11.12
N GLY A 178 -6.13 0.24 -12.09
CA GLY A 178 -5.70 -1.13 -11.87
C GLY A 178 -6.40 -2.12 -12.80
N GLU A 179 -5.89 -3.33 -12.89
CA GLU A 179 -6.46 -4.40 -13.70
C GLU A 179 -7.79 -4.92 -13.14
N SER A 180 -8.46 -5.79 -13.89
CA SER A 180 -9.65 -6.50 -13.40
C SER A 180 -9.26 -7.38 -12.21
N GLY A 181 -10.06 -7.38 -11.13
CA GLY A 181 -9.74 -8.13 -9.90
C GLY A 181 -8.80 -7.42 -8.91
N ALA A 182 -8.18 -6.29 -9.29
CA ALA A 182 -7.28 -5.54 -8.41
C ALA A 182 -7.96 -4.90 -7.16
N GLY A 183 -9.29 -4.90 -7.08
CA GLY A 183 -10.03 -4.34 -5.95
C GLY A 183 -10.42 -2.86 -6.10
N LYS A 184 -10.46 -2.31 -7.32
CA LYS A 184 -10.85 -0.93 -7.60
C LYS A 184 -12.20 -0.56 -6.96
N THR A 185 -13.26 -1.32 -7.26
CA THR A 185 -14.62 -1.07 -6.77
C THR A 185 -14.70 -1.11 -5.24
N VAL A 186 -13.96 -2.02 -4.60
CA VAL A 186 -13.90 -2.10 -3.14
C VAL A 186 -13.27 -0.84 -2.56
N ASN A 187 -12.13 -0.40 -3.11
CA ASN A 187 -11.47 0.83 -2.67
C ASN A 187 -12.35 2.07 -2.92
N THR A 188 -13.04 2.17 -4.06
CA THR A 188 -13.99 3.27 -4.31
C THR A 188 -15.09 3.34 -3.26
N LYS A 189 -15.68 2.19 -2.87
CA LYS A 189 -16.66 2.15 -1.78
C LYS A 189 -16.08 2.63 -0.46
N ARG A 190 -14.84 2.26 -0.13
CA ARG A 190 -14.18 2.70 1.12
C ARG A 190 -13.94 4.19 1.15
N VAL A 191 -13.54 4.80 0.03
CA VAL A 191 -13.39 6.26 -0.09
C VAL A 191 -14.73 6.97 0.12
N ILE A 192 -15.80 6.49 -0.53
CA ILE A 192 -17.15 7.06 -0.39
C ILE A 192 -17.66 6.92 1.06
N GLN A 193 -17.49 5.75 1.67
CA GLN A 193 -17.84 5.50 3.07
C GLN A 193 -17.06 6.42 4.03
N TYR A 194 -15.78 6.68 3.72
CA TYR A 194 -14.97 7.60 4.50
C TYR A 194 -15.57 9.02 4.45
N PHE A 195 -15.86 9.54 3.26
CA PHE A 195 -16.48 10.87 3.10
C PHE A 195 -17.83 10.98 3.81
N ALA A 196 -18.68 9.95 3.71
CA ALA A 196 -19.95 9.88 4.42
C ALA A 196 -19.76 9.98 5.95
N SER A 197 -18.79 9.26 6.50
CA SER A 197 -18.54 9.25 7.96
C SER A 197 -18.00 10.57 8.50
N ILE A 198 -17.08 11.24 7.78
CA ILE A 198 -16.55 12.54 8.21
C ILE A 198 -17.56 13.68 8.03
N ALA A 199 -18.38 13.64 6.97
CA ALA A 199 -19.40 14.65 6.71
C ALA A 199 -20.54 14.59 7.74
N ALA A 200 -20.99 13.38 8.10
CA ALA A 200 -22.00 13.18 9.13
C ALA A 200 -21.53 13.70 10.51
N ALA A 201 -20.24 13.59 10.82
CA ALA A 201 -19.65 14.13 12.04
C ALA A 201 -19.50 15.68 12.05
N GLY A 202 -19.69 16.34 10.90
CA GLY A 202 -19.56 17.80 10.74
C GLY A 202 -20.82 18.61 11.08
N GLY A 203 -21.87 17.98 11.62
CA GLY A 203 -23.06 18.69 12.10
C GLY A 203 -24.11 19.00 11.03
N ALA A 204 -24.02 18.43 9.83
CA ALA A 204 -25.10 18.48 8.85
C ALA A 204 -26.24 17.55 9.29
N THR A 205 -27.10 18.03 10.19
CA THR A 205 -28.40 17.41 10.47
C THR A 205 -29.30 17.57 9.24
N GLY A 206 -29.10 16.70 8.24
CA GLY A 206 -30.06 16.51 7.17
C GLY A 206 -31.39 16.03 7.77
N LYS A 207 -32.49 16.67 7.39
CA LYS A 207 -33.84 16.23 7.76
C LYS A 207 -33.99 14.73 7.43
N LYS A 208 -34.26 13.91 8.44
CA LYS A 208 -34.66 12.51 8.25
C LYS A 208 -35.99 12.49 7.49
N ASP A 209 -35.95 12.25 6.17
CA ASP A 209 -37.15 11.79 5.47
C ASP A 209 -37.42 10.35 5.93
N SER A 210 -38.58 10.15 6.56
CA SER A 210 -38.99 8.92 7.24
C SER A 210 -39.03 7.67 6.36
N ASN A 211 -38.80 7.81 5.04
CA ASN A 211 -38.91 6.73 4.07
C ASN A 211 -37.62 6.47 3.25
N LYS A 212 -36.55 7.28 3.39
CA LYS A 212 -35.35 7.18 2.52
C LYS A 212 -33.98 7.35 3.19
N GLY A 213 -33.89 7.40 4.53
CA GLY A 213 -32.61 7.56 5.24
C GLY A 213 -31.97 8.93 5.01
N THR A 214 -30.74 9.14 5.51
CA THR A 214 -29.99 10.39 5.26
C THR A 214 -29.37 10.40 3.85
N LEU A 215 -28.86 11.55 3.39
CA LEU A 215 -28.22 11.64 2.07
C LEU A 215 -27.00 10.70 1.97
N GLU A 216 -26.28 10.55 3.07
CA GLU A 216 -25.14 9.64 3.22
C GLU A 216 -25.57 8.18 3.03
N ASP A 217 -26.71 7.78 3.62
CA ASP A 217 -27.27 6.44 3.46
C ASP A 217 -27.65 6.17 2.00
N GLN A 218 -28.24 7.15 1.32
CA GLN A 218 -28.62 7.04 -0.09
C GLN A 218 -27.40 6.86 -1.01
N ILE A 219 -26.30 7.59 -0.74
CA ILE A 219 -25.04 7.45 -1.49
C ILE A 219 -24.48 6.04 -1.32
N ILE A 220 -24.53 5.47 -0.12
CA ILE A 220 -24.06 4.10 0.14
C ILE A 220 -24.98 3.07 -0.53
N GLN A 221 -26.31 3.28 -0.50
CA GLN A 221 -27.30 2.39 -1.10
C GLN A 221 -27.30 2.38 -2.63
N ALA A 222 -26.79 3.42 -3.28
CA ALA A 222 -26.62 3.43 -4.73
C ALA A 222 -25.67 2.32 -5.23
N ASN A 223 -24.68 1.94 -4.42
CA ASN A 223 -23.69 0.93 -4.81
C ASN A 223 -24.30 -0.46 -5.04
N PRO A 224 -25.04 -1.08 -4.07
CA PRO A 224 -25.71 -2.36 -4.31
C PRO A 224 -26.61 -2.37 -5.56
N ALA A 225 -27.32 -1.27 -5.83
CA ALA A 225 -28.17 -1.17 -7.01
C ALA A 225 -27.35 -1.20 -8.30
N LEU A 226 -26.29 -0.38 -8.40
CA LEU A 226 -25.41 -0.36 -9.56
C LEU A 226 -24.67 -1.68 -9.76
N GLU A 227 -24.27 -2.34 -8.68
CA GLU A 227 -23.60 -3.64 -8.76
C GLU A 227 -24.52 -4.75 -9.26
N ALA A 228 -25.80 -4.73 -8.88
CA ALA A 228 -26.77 -5.72 -9.35
C ALA A 228 -26.97 -5.70 -10.87
N PHE A 229 -26.83 -4.53 -11.50
CA PHE A 229 -26.98 -4.38 -12.96
C PHE A 229 -25.64 -4.30 -13.72
N GLY A 230 -24.57 -3.87 -13.07
CA GLY A 230 -23.29 -3.54 -13.72
C GLY A 230 -22.14 -4.49 -13.43
N ASN A 231 -22.21 -5.31 -12.38
CA ASN A 231 -21.15 -6.27 -12.07
C ASN A 231 -21.46 -7.65 -12.64
N ALA A 232 -20.45 -8.28 -13.22
CA ALA A 232 -20.50 -9.65 -13.69
C ALA A 232 -19.38 -10.49 -13.05
N LYS A 233 -19.61 -11.80 -12.97
CA LYS A 233 -18.58 -12.75 -12.55
C LYS A 233 -17.51 -12.86 -13.64
N THR A 234 -16.27 -12.52 -13.31
CA THR A 234 -15.12 -12.66 -14.22
C THR A 234 -14.09 -13.63 -13.63
N PRO A 235 -13.26 -14.30 -14.47
CA PRO A 235 -12.22 -15.22 -13.99
C PRO A 235 -11.24 -14.55 -13.01
N ALA A 236 -10.92 -13.27 -13.22
CA ALA A 236 -9.99 -12.50 -12.39
C ALA A 236 -10.58 -12.05 -11.03
N CYS A 237 -11.90 -12.10 -10.85
CA CYS A 237 -12.58 -11.76 -9.61
C CYS A 237 -12.91 -12.98 -8.74
N LEU A 238 -12.45 -14.18 -9.13
CA LEU A 238 -12.60 -15.39 -8.33
C LEU A 238 -11.60 -15.34 -7.17
N VAL A 239 -12.11 -15.31 -5.94
CA VAL A 239 -11.35 -15.75 -4.78
C VAL A 239 -11.22 -17.28 -4.94
N PRO A 240 -10.01 -17.86 -5.02
CA PRO A 240 -9.85 -19.32 -4.97
C PRO A 240 -10.37 -19.88 -3.64
#